data_AF-A0A9E1SPL6-F1
#
_entry.id   AF-A0A9E1SPL6-F1
#
_cell.length_a   1.000
_cell.length_b   1.000
_cell.length_c   1.000
_cell.angle_alpha   90.00
_cell.angle_beta   90.00
_cell.angle_gamma   90.00
#
_symmetry.space_group_name_H-M   'P 1'
#
loop_
_entity.id
_entity.type
_entity.pdbx_description
1 polymer ?
#
loop_
_entity_poly.entity_id
_entity_poly.type
_entity_poly.pdbx_seq_one_letter_code
_entity_poly.pdbx_strand_id
1 'polypeptide(L)'
;MRHVSILSVIPIAVGLPILLVSPVLAQGVKVEITAEDCRRVVHHQPATDVTFKPGAGSKGRKFAPADLGGGFKIDLPEVFEFNITRDVNYYLGKPEKDAEAAQAAANAADQAQEAADEAETAASAAESLATQSQALVAIEDATTAVAALSDERDAALASYNSNTNNSSNKAKYEAADAALTSATNTLTNATTAYSAGSYETATTTANSAVSTVTDAGVSVSASSSTSTSASSSASTAASNARAAADSADSAVSSATKASDSASASANAQTVAAETAVIAADEAVQGAQTLYDTAVAAYKADPGDATKRAAVDTASTAVSSAESALSATQSAAASGDATTALAQAEAAVTAATDAGYAEDADVTALRSTASTLASSASSADTAATQAASADTAAQAVYKDAASIPNMQLNIGTVRFNMKTGELSFNGKPMNDAQSEEIAARCRKILAKRR
;
A
#
# COMPACT_ATOMS: atom_id res chain seq x y z
N MET A 1 24.59 20.41 -7.37
CA MET A 1 24.65 21.55 -8.31
C MET A 1 24.92 21.04 -9.72
N ARG A 2 23.88 20.92 -10.55
CA ARG A 2 23.95 21.16 -12.00
C ARG A 2 22.52 21.13 -12.55
N HIS A 3 22.14 22.28 -13.09
CA HIS A 3 20.90 22.53 -13.80
C HIS A 3 20.82 21.70 -15.08
N VAL A 4 19.64 21.15 -15.37
CA VAL A 4 19.19 20.90 -16.75
C VAL A 4 17.74 21.34 -16.86
N SER A 5 17.55 22.46 -17.56
CA SER A 5 16.29 22.94 -18.10
C SER A 5 16.08 22.31 -19.47
N ILE A 6 14.92 21.72 -19.75
CA ILE A 6 14.35 21.73 -21.11
C ILE A 6 12.84 21.98 -21.01
N LEU A 7 12.48 23.11 -21.59
CA LEU A 7 11.17 23.66 -21.86
C LEU A 7 10.57 22.88 -23.06
N SER A 8 9.35 22.36 -22.93
CA SER A 8 8.51 22.03 -24.10
C SER A 8 7.07 22.40 -23.80
N VAL A 9 6.61 23.42 -24.51
CA VAL A 9 5.30 24.06 -24.41
C VAL A 9 4.42 23.44 -25.49
N ILE A 10 3.34 22.77 -25.10
CA ILE A 10 2.21 22.44 -25.99
C ILE A 10 0.99 23.23 -25.48
N PRO A 11 0.32 24.02 -26.34
CA PRO A 11 -0.83 24.82 -25.95
C PRO A 11 -2.08 23.94 -25.90
N ILE A 12 -2.57 23.64 -24.70
CA ILE A 12 -3.92 23.08 -24.53
C ILE A 12 -4.90 24.24 -24.46
N ALA A 13 -5.84 24.22 -25.40
CA ALA A 13 -6.87 25.21 -25.59
C ALA A 13 -7.71 25.42 -24.33
N VAL A 14 -7.85 26.70 -24.01
CA VAL A 14 -8.69 27.29 -22.97
C VAL A 14 -10.15 26.88 -23.19
N GLY A 15 -10.62 25.91 -22.40
CA GLY A 15 -12.04 25.66 -22.17
C GLY A 15 -12.48 26.33 -20.88
N LEU A 16 -12.62 27.66 -20.90
CA LEU A 16 -13.10 28.47 -19.79
C LEU A 16 -14.60 28.18 -19.57
N PRO A 17 -15.03 27.57 -18.44
CA PRO A 17 -16.43 27.53 -18.11
C PRO A 17 -16.82 28.94 -17.65
N ILE A 18 -17.61 29.62 -18.47
CA ILE A 18 -18.31 30.86 -18.09
C ILE A 18 -19.29 30.49 -16.98
N LEU A 19 -18.84 30.60 -15.73
CA LEU A 19 -19.69 30.60 -14.55
C LEU A 19 -20.48 31.91 -14.57
N LEU A 20 -21.73 31.80 -15.00
CA LEU A 20 -22.77 32.82 -14.84
C LEU A 20 -22.92 33.13 -13.35
N VAL A 21 -22.23 34.18 -12.89
CA VAL A 21 -22.48 34.78 -11.58
C VAL A 21 -23.86 35.44 -11.63
N SER A 22 -24.86 34.68 -11.18
CA SER A 22 -26.19 35.22 -10.95
C SER A 22 -26.10 36.22 -9.79
N PRO A 23 -26.64 37.44 -9.92
CA PRO A 23 -26.76 38.34 -8.79
C PRO A 23 -27.74 37.71 -7.79
N VAL A 24 -27.21 37.23 -6.65
CA VAL A 24 -28.03 36.94 -5.48
C VAL A 24 -28.57 38.29 -4.99
N LEU A 25 -29.77 38.63 -5.47
CA LEU A 25 -30.61 39.61 -4.83
C LEU A 25 -30.83 39.12 -3.40
N ALA A 26 -30.38 39.90 -2.42
CA ALA A 26 -30.70 39.74 -1.02
C ALA A 26 -32.23 39.77 -0.88
N GLN A 27 -32.85 38.60 -0.98
CA GLN A 27 -34.25 38.41 -0.66
C GLN A 27 -34.33 38.58 0.85
N GLY A 28 -34.86 39.73 1.29
CA GLY A 28 -35.14 39.99 2.69
C GLY A 28 -35.79 38.76 3.30
N VAL A 29 -35.23 38.30 4.42
CA VAL A 29 -35.62 37.06 5.11
C VAL A 29 -37.14 37.10 5.30
N LYS A 30 -37.86 36.32 4.49
CA LYS A 30 -39.27 36.04 4.73
C LYS A 30 -39.32 35.07 5.88
N VAL A 31 -39.61 35.57 7.07
CA VAL A 31 -40.08 34.74 8.16
C VAL A 31 -41.45 34.21 7.73
N GLU A 32 -41.49 32.98 7.23
CA GLU A 32 -42.73 32.30 6.90
C GLU A 32 -43.34 31.72 8.17
N ILE A 33 -44.46 32.32 8.61
CA ILE A 33 -45.24 31.80 9.72
C ILE A 33 -46.02 30.60 9.20
N THR A 34 -45.71 29.40 9.70
CA THR A 34 -46.40 28.19 9.25
C THR A 34 -47.83 28.13 9.80
N ALA A 35 -48.70 27.35 9.16
CA ALA A 35 -50.06 27.13 9.65
C ALA A 35 -50.09 26.41 11.03
N GLU A 36 -49.05 25.64 11.36
CA GLU A 36 -48.86 25.02 12.67
C GLU A 36 -48.63 26.10 13.74
N ASP A 37 -47.76 27.07 13.45
CA ASP A 37 -47.43 28.18 14.35
C ASP A 37 -48.65 29.09 14.57
N CYS A 38 -49.40 29.40 13.50
CA CYS A 38 -50.64 30.18 13.62
C CYS A 38 -51.72 29.49 14.48
N ARG A 39 -51.76 28.15 14.52
CA ARG A 39 -52.71 27.42 15.39
C ARG A 39 -52.33 27.48 16.86
N ARG A 40 -51.05 27.68 17.19
CA ARG A 40 -50.56 27.81 18.58
C ARG A 40 -50.75 29.23 19.13
N VAL A 41 -50.71 30.25 18.27
CA VAL A 41 -50.88 31.67 18.64
C VAL A 41 -52.35 32.05 18.84
N VAL A 42 -53.28 31.40 18.12
CA VAL A 42 -54.72 31.54 18.39
C VAL A 42 -55.03 30.77 19.67
N HIS A 43 -55.22 31.49 20.77
CA HIS A 43 -55.50 30.92 22.09
C HIS A 43 -56.41 29.70 22.02
N HIS A 44 -55.89 28.54 22.41
CA HIS A 44 -56.70 27.36 22.67
C HIS A 44 -57.65 27.71 23.83
N GLN A 45 -58.92 27.95 23.52
CA GLN A 45 -59.98 27.85 24.51
C GLN A 45 -60.35 26.37 24.59
N PRO A 46 -59.93 25.64 25.64
CA PRO A 46 -60.41 24.29 25.85
C PRO A 46 -61.94 24.31 25.95
N ALA A 47 -62.61 23.34 25.32
CA ALA A 47 -64.03 23.12 25.54
C ALA A 47 -64.27 22.90 27.05
N THR A 48 -65.40 23.36 27.57
CA THR A 48 -65.74 23.30 29.00
C THR A 48 -65.82 21.87 29.57
N ASP A 49 -65.61 20.84 28.75
CA ASP A 49 -65.70 19.41 29.12
C ASP A 49 -64.36 18.73 29.43
N VAL A 50 -63.21 19.41 29.27
CA VAL A 50 -61.88 18.85 29.62
C VAL A 50 -61.52 18.96 31.11
N THR A 51 -62.49 19.33 31.95
CA THR A 51 -62.30 19.32 33.40
C THR A 51 -62.04 17.88 33.86
N PHE A 52 -60.77 17.59 34.19
CA PHE A 52 -60.32 16.31 34.72
C PHE A 52 -61.22 15.87 35.88
N LYS A 53 -61.91 14.73 35.74
CA LYS A 53 -62.72 14.11 36.81
C LYS A 53 -61.86 13.12 37.60
N PRO A 54 -61.48 13.43 38.85
CA PRO A 54 -60.68 12.49 39.65
C PRO A 54 -61.52 11.26 40.00
N GLY A 55 -60.95 10.05 39.84
CA GLY A 55 -61.42 8.88 40.59
C GLY A 55 -61.73 7.58 39.84
N ALA A 56 -61.55 7.46 38.52
CA ALA A 56 -61.78 6.18 37.84
C ALA A 56 -60.78 5.91 36.71
N GLY A 57 -59.76 5.10 37.00
CA GLY A 57 -59.06 4.39 35.94
C GLY A 57 -60.00 3.41 35.23
N SER A 58 -59.75 3.13 33.95
CA SER A 58 -60.54 2.20 33.11
C SER A 58 -60.67 0.76 33.66
N LYS A 59 -59.98 0.42 34.76
CA LYS A 59 -60.01 -0.87 35.46
C LYS A 59 -60.42 -0.79 36.93
N GLY A 60 -61.10 0.28 37.36
CA GLY A 60 -61.62 0.40 38.75
C GLY A 60 -60.57 0.60 39.84
N ARG A 61 -59.31 0.86 39.49
CA ARG A 61 -58.27 1.26 40.45
C ARG A 61 -58.33 2.77 40.68
N LYS A 62 -58.40 3.18 41.95
CA LYS A 62 -58.33 4.59 42.37
C LYS A 62 -56.88 5.07 42.21
N PHE A 63 -56.66 6.08 41.37
CA PHE A 63 -55.38 6.80 41.33
C PHE A 63 -55.42 7.93 42.34
N ALA A 64 -54.33 8.14 43.08
CA ALA A 64 -54.14 9.35 43.85
C ALA A 64 -54.22 10.56 42.88
N PRO A 65 -54.80 11.71 43.29
CA PRO A 65 -54.77 12.90 42.47
C PRO A 65 -53.31 13.22 42.11
N ALA A 66 -53.08 13.74 40.90
CA ALA A 66 -51.73 14.09 40.41
C ALA A 66 -51.00 15.09 41.33
N ASP A 67 -51.71 15.68 42.27
CA ASP A 67 -51.24 16.63 43.26
C ASP A 67 -50.88 15.93 44.58
N LEU A 68 -49.92 15.00 44.52
CA LEU A 68 -49.25 14.48 45.71
C LEU A 68 -48.19 15.49 46.17
N GLY A 69 -48.64 16.56 46.85
CA GLY A 69 -47.89 17.22 47.93
C GLY A 69 -46.43 17.63 47.64
N GLY A 70 -46.10 17.96 46.40
CA GLY A 70 -44.79 18.41 45.96
C GLY A 70 -44.90 19.74 45.23
N GLY A 71 -45.61 20.70 45.83
CA GLY A 71 -45.62 22.08 45.38
C GLY A 71 -44.22 22.68 45.55
N PHE A 72 -43.30 22.35 44.65
CA PHE A 72 -42.17 23.23 44.41
C PHE A 72 -42.78 24.55 43.95
N LYS A 73 -42.88 25.52 44.86
CA LYS A 73 -42.94 26.93 44.50
C LYS A 73 -41.63 27.22 43.79
N ILE A 74 -41.61 26.96 42.49
CA ILE A 74 -40.61 27.55 41.61
C ILE A 74 -40.97 29.02 41.60
N ASP A 75 -40.18 29.83 42.31
CA ASP A 75 -40.27 31.29 42.22
C ASP A 75 -39.85 31.67 40.80
N LEU A 76 -40.83 31.69 39.90
CA LEU A 76 -40.63 32.09 38.52
C LEU A 76 -40.30 33.59 38.52
N PRO A 77 -39.23 34.00 37.83
CA PRO A 77 -38.89 35.41 37.73
C PRO A 77 -40.04 36.17 37.08
N GLU A 78 -40.27 37.39 37.55
CA GLU A 78 -41.34 38.26 37.04
C GLU A 78 -41.08 38.70 35.59
N VAL A 79 -39.82 38.59 35.14
CA VAL A 79 -39.36 38.97 33.82
C VAL A 79 -38.53 37.83 33.23
N PHE A 80 -38.93 37.33 32.06
CA PHE A 80 -38.15 36.43 31.24
C PHE A 80 -37.45 37.22 30.15
N GLU A 81 -36.13 37.12 30.08
CA GLU A 81 -35.32 37.75 29.05
C GLU A 81 -34.50 36.68 28.33
N PHE A 82 -34.60 36.64 27.01
CA PHE A 82 -33.77 35.75 26.19
C PHE A 82 -33.37 36.42 24.88
N ASN A 83 -32.17 36.12 24.42
CA ASN A 83 -31.65 36.60 23.15
C ASN A 83 -32.14 35.72 22.01
N ILE A 84 -32.63 36.33 20.94
CA ILE A 84 -32.84 35.66 19.66
C ILE A 84 -31.50 35.69 18.93
N THR A 85 -30.79 34.56 18.93
CA THR A 85 -29.60 34.37 18.11
C THR A 85 -29.96 33.68 16.80
N ARG A 86 -29.20 34.00 15.76
CA ARG A 86 -29.21 33.24 14.51
C ARG A 86 -27.80 32.86 14.14
N ASP A 87 -27.66 31.60 13.76
CA ASP A 87 -26.43 31.09 13.20
C ASP A 87 -26.20 31.74 11.83
N VAL A 88 -25.15 32.57 11.72
CA VAL A 88 -24.79 33.16 10.42
C VAL A 88 -23.91 32.22 9.61
N ASN A 89 -23.37 31.14 10.19
CA ASN A 89 -22.51 30.17 9.50
C ASN A 89 -23.22 29.55 8.30
N TYR A 90 -24.53 29.28 8.43
CA TYR A 90 -25.35 28.78 7.33
C TYR A 90 -25.36 29.74 6.13
N TYR A 91 -25.33 31.04 6.37
CA TYR A 91 -25.30 32.07 5.32
C TYR A 91 -23.90 32.35 4.79
N LEU A 92 -22.86 32.05 5.58
CA LEU A 92 -21.46 32.14 5.18
C LEU A 92 -20.99 30.91 4.37
N GLY A 93 -21.89 29.95 4.09
CA GLY A 93 -21.56 28.73 3.34
C GLY A 93 -20.84 27.65 4.15
N LYS A 94 -20.78 27.78 5.49
CA LYS A 94 -20.06 26.81 6.34
C LYS A 94 -20.52 25.36 6.15
N PRO A 95 -21.83 25.03 6.09
CA PRO A 95 -22.27 23.65 5.90
C PRO A 95 -21.80 23.03 4.58
N GLU A 96 -21.73 23.84 3.50
CA GLU A 96 -21.21 23.40 2.21
C GLU A 96 -19.72 23.13 2.28
N LYS A 97 -18.95 24.03 2.92
CA LYS A 97 -17.51 23.86 3.14
C LYS A 97 -17.16 22.68 4.05
N ASP A 98 -17.94 22.47 5.11
CA ASP A 98 -17.79 21.30 5.99
C ASP A 98 -18.09 20.00 5.22
N ALA A 99 -19.09 20.00 4.32
CA ALA A 99 -19.41 18.86 3.47
C ALA A 99 -18.32 18.59 2.42
N GLU A 100 -17.77 19.63 1.78
CA GLU A 100 -16.60 19.53 0.90
C GLU A 100 -15.40 18.92 1.64
N ALA A 101 -15.13 19.36 2.86
CA ALA A 101 -14.03 18.83 3.69
C ALA A 101 -14.24 17.36 4.04
N ALA A 102 -15.48 16.97 4.42
CA ALA A 102 -15.81 15.58 4.69
C ALA A 102 -15.67 14.69 3.44
N GLN A 103 -16.09 15.17 2.27
CA GLN A 103 -15.92 14.44 1.01
C GLN A 103 -14.43 14.29 0.64
N ALA A 104 -13.64 15.35 0.81
CA ALA A 104 -12.19 15.30 0.55
C ALA A 104 -11.49 14.30 1.47
N ALA A 105 -11.89 14.24 2.74
CA ALA A 105 -11.39 13.26 3.69
C ALA A 105 -11.77 11.83 3.32
N ALA A 106 -13.01 11.60 2.88
CA ALA A 106 -13.45 10.29 2.39
C ALA A 106 -12.63 9.84 1.17
N ASN A 107 -12.44 10.73 0.20
CA ASN A 107 -11.60 10.43 -0.98
C ASN A 107 -10.15 10.12 -0.58
N ALA A 108 -9.57 10.85 0.37
CA ALA A 108 -8.22 10.59 0.88
C ALA A 108 -8.12 9.26 1.62
N ALA A 109 -9.18 8.84 2.33
CA ALA A 109 -9.25 7.53 2.96
C ALA A 109 -9.34 6.40 1.92
N ASP A 110 -10.17 6.56 0.88
CA ASP A 110 -10.30 5.57 -0.20
C ASP A 110 -8.98 5.38 -0.95
N GLN A 111 -8.31 6.48 -1.31
CA GLN A 111 -6.99 6.45 -1.97
C GLN A 111 -5.91 5.83 -1.07
N ALA A 112 -5.95 6.10 0.23
CA ALA A 112 -5.03 5.47 1.17
C ALA A 112 -5.28 3.97 1.28
N GLN A 113 -6.55 3.51 1.27
CA GLN A 113 -6.86 2.09 1.27
C GLN A 113 -6.36 1.41 0.00
N GLU A 114 -6.60 2.00 -1.18
CA GLU A 114 -6.08 1.50 -2.45
C GLU A 114 -4.54 1.35 -2.42
N ALA A 115 -3.84 2.32 -1.85
CA ALA A 115 -2.39 2.24 -1.67
C ALA A 115 -1.95 1.08 -0.75
N ALA A 116 -2.70 0.81 0.31
CA ALA A 116 -2.41 -0.31 1.21
C ALA A 116 -2.66 -1.67 0.52
N ASP A 117 -3.74 -1.79 -0.24
CA ASP A 117 -4.09 -3.03 -0.97
C ASP A 117 -3.02 -3.36 -2.04
N GLU A 118 -2.54 -2.34 -2.77
CA GLU A 118 -1.45 -2.48 -3.74
C GLU A 118 -0.11 -2.82 -3.04
N ALA A 119 0.16 -2.22 -1.87
CA ALA A 119 1.33 -2.55 -1.06
C ALA A 119 1.31 -4.00 -0.54
N GLU A 120 0.15 -4.51 -0.12
CA GLU A 120 -0.01 -5.91 0.30
C GLU A 120 0.24 -6.88 -0.86
N THR A 121 -0.26 -6.53 -2.05
CA THR A 121 -0.02 -7.30 -3.28
C THR A 121 1.47 -7.34 -3.62
N ALA A 122 2.15 -6.18 -3.58
CA ALA A 122 3.58 -6.09 -3.84
C ALA A 122 4.41 -6.85 -2.79
N ALA A 123 4.07 -6.74 -1.49
CA ALA A 123 4.76 -7.45 -0.42
C ALA A 123 4.63 -8.97 -0.54
N SER A 124 3.45 -9.47 -0.91
CA SER A 124 3.20 -10.90 -1.12
C SER A 124 4.00 -11.45 -2.31
N ALA A 125 4.07 -10.68 -3.40
CA ALA A 125 4.91 -11.03 -4.53
C ALA A 125 6.41 -10.98 -4.17
N ALA A 126 6.82 -10.04 -3.32
CA ALA A 126 8.20 -9.92 -2.84
C ALA A 126 8.62 -11.14 -1.99
N GLU A 127 7.76 -11.61 -1.08
CA GLU A 127 8.02 -12.84 -0.31
C GLU A 127 8.17 -14.05 -1.21
N SER A 128 7.24 -14.23 -2.16
CA SER A 128 7.30 -15.36 -3.09
C SER A 128 8.59 -15.33 -3.92
N LEU A 129 9.02 -14.16 -4.38
CA LEU A 129 10.25 -14.01 -5.15
C LEU A 129 11.50 -14.26 -4.29
N ALA A 130 11.50 -13.78 -3.04
CA ALA A 130 12.60 -14.04 -2.11
C ALA A 130 12.76 -15.55 -1.86
N THR A 131 11.66 -16.28 -1.62
CA THR A 131 11.72 -17.75 -1.46
C THR A 131 12.17 -18.44 -2.75
N GLN A 132 11.71 -17.99 -3.92
CA GLN A 132 12.18 -18.50 -5.22
C GLN A 132 13.70 -18.30 -5.38
N SER A 133 14.21 -17.11 -5.03
CA SER A 133 15.64 -16.80 -5.13
C SER A 133 16.50 -17.62 -4.18
N GLN A 134 16.05 -17.86 -2.94
CA GLN A 134 16.73 -18.74 -1.99
C GLN A 134 16.82 -20.19 -2.49
N ALA A 135 15.74 -20.70 -3.09
CA ALA A 135 15.72 -22.05 -3.63
C ALA A 135 16.70 -22.21 -4.80
N LEU A 136 16.81 -21.21 -5.66
CA LEU A 136 17.77 -21.22 -6.77
C LEU A 136 19.21 -21.27 -6.26
N VAL A 137 19.58 -20.37 -5.33
CA VAL A 137 20.93 -20.34 -4.75
C VAL A 137 21.26 -21.67 -4.05
N ALA A 138 20.31 -22.27 -3.34
CA ALA A 138 20.53 -23.58 -2.71
C ALA A 138 20.76 -24.70 -3.74
N ILE A 139 20.08 -24.67 -4.89
CA ILE A 139 20.29 -25.61 -6.00
C ILE A 139 21.65 -25.40 -6.65
N GLU A 140 22.09 -24.16 -6.82
CA GLU A 140 23.41 -23.80 -7.31
C GLU A 140 24.51 -24.35 -6.37
N ASP A 141 24.36 -24.13 -5.06
CA ASP A 141 25.24 -24.65 -4.01
C ASP A 141 25.33 -26.18 -4.09
N ALA A 142 24.17 -26.85 -4.20
CA ALA A 142 24.09 -28.29 -4.32
C ALA A 142 24.70 -28.83 -5.62
N THR A 143 24.58 -28.09 -6.72
CA THR A 143 25.18 -28.44 -8.01
C THR A 143 26.71 -28.38 -7.93
N THR A 144 27.25 -27.31 -7.35
CA THR A 144 28.69 -27.17 -7.09
C THR A 144 29.21 -28.27 -6.18
N ALA A 145 28.45 -28.62 -5.13
CA ALA A 145 28.76 -29.70 -4.22
C ALA A 145 28.85 -31.07 -4.92
N VAL A 146 27.85 -31.38 -5.75
CA VAL A 146 27.79 -32.63 -6.52
C VAL A 146 28.94 -32.73 -7.53
N ALA A 147 29.32 -31.61 -8.16
CA ALA A 147 30.48 -31.57 -9.05
C ALA A 147 31.79 -31.89 -8.30
N ALA A 148 32.02 -31.27 -7.14
CA ALA A 148 33.19 -31.55 -6.30
C ALA A 148 33.24 -33.02 -5.84
N LEU A 149 32.08 -33.62 -5.51
CA LEU A 149 31.99 -35.03 -5.16
C LEU A 149 32.29 -35.95 -6.36
N SER A 150 31.92 -35.54 -7.58
CA SER A 150 32.29 -36.26 -8.80
C SER A 150 33.81 -36.29 -9.01
N ASP A 151 34.49 -35.17 -8.77
CA ASP A 151 35.96 -35.11 -8.85
C ASP A 151 36.65 -36.03 -7.83
N GLU A 152 36.15 -36.06 -6.59
CA GLU A 152 36.67 -36.95 -5.54
C GLU A 152 36.43 -38.44 -5.89
N ARG A 153 35.24 -38.77 -6.44
CA ARG A 153 34.96 -40.12 -6.96
C ARG A 153 35.98 -40.50 -8.04
N ASP A 154 36.29 -39.60 -8.97
CA ASP A 154 37.23 -39.88 -10.06
C ASP A 154 38.68 -40.04 -9.57
N ALA A 155 39.10 -39.25 -8.58
CA ALA A 155 40.37 -39.42 -7.90
C ALA A 155 40.46 -40.78 -7.17
N ALA A 156 39.37 -41.19 -6.51
CA ALA A 156 39.27 -42.49 -5.86
C ALA A 156 39.33 -43.64 -6.88
N LEU A 157 38.66 -43.50 -8.03
CA LEU A 157 38.70 -44.47 -9.14
C LEU A 157 40.11 -44.60 -9.72
N ALA A 158 40.79 -43.49 -9.97
CA ALA A 158 42.18 -43.49 -10.44
C ALA A 158 43.10 -44.22 -9.45
N SER A 159 42.92 -43.96 -8.14
CA SER A 159 43.66 -44.64 -7.07
C SER A 159 43.38 -46.14 -7.03
N TYR A 160 42.15 -46.57 -7.25
CA TYR A 160 41.79 -47.99 -7.37
C TYR A 160 42.42 -48.64 -8.61
N ASN A 161 42.34 -48.00 -9.78
CA ASN A 161 42.91 -48.52 -11.02
C ASN A 161 44.44 -48.66 -10.98
N SER A 162 45.12 -47.80 -10.22
CA SER A 162 46.58 -47.90 -10.01
C SER A 162 46.99 -49.13 -9.19
N ASN A 163 46.09 -49.68 -8.36
CA ASN A 163 46.33 -50.87 -7.55
C ASN A 163 45.02 -51.62 -7.25
N THR A 164 44.57 -52.42 -8.21
CA THR A 164 43.27 -53.11 -8.17
C THR A 164 43.12 -54.14 -7.06
N ASN A 165 44.23 -54.56 -6.42
CA ASN A 165 44.23 -55.50 -5.31
C ASN A 165 44.07 -54.81 -3.95
N ASN A 166 44.10 -53.48 -3.90
CA ASN A 166 43.92 -52.72 -2.67
C ASN A 166 42.42 -52.58 -2.32
N SER A 167 41.95 -53.40 -1.37
CA SER A 167 40.57 -53.40 -0.90
C SER A 167 40.13 -52.07 -0.27
N SER A 168 41.06 -51.29 0.29
CA SER A 168 40.76 -49.97 0.84
C SER A 168 40.45 -48.96 -0.26
N ASN A 169 41.23 -48.95 -1.35
CA ASN A 169 40.98 -48.07 -2.49
C ASN A 169 39.64 -48.41 -3.17
N LYS A 170 39.33 -49.70 -3.29
CA LYS A 170 38.03 -50.16 -3.79
C LYS A 170 36.88 -49.65 -2.93
N ALA A 171 36.96 -49.82 -1.60
CA ALA A 171 35.91 -49.38 -0.68
C ALA A 171 35.70 -47.85 -0.71
N LYS A 172 36.77 -47.06 -0.85
CA LYS A 172 36.67 -45.59 -1.00
C LYS A 172 35.94 -45.20 -2.28
N TYR A 173 36.29 -45.82 -3.40
CA TYR A 173 35.61 -45.59 -4.67
C TYR A 173 34.11 -45.97 -4.58
N GLU A 174 33.79 -47.16 -4.07
CA GLU A 174 32.39 -47.61 -3.94
C GLU A 174 31.58 -46.68 -3.00
N ALA A 175 32.19 -46.18 -1.93
CA ALA A 175 31.55 -45.22 -1.04
C ALA A 175 31.31 -43.86 -1.71
N ALA A 176 32.29 -43.33 -2.44
CA ALA A 176 32.17 -42.07 -3.17
C ALA A 176 31.13 -42.17 -4.30
N ASP A 177 31.09 -43.28 -5.03
CA ASP A 177 30.12 -43.53 -6.10
C ASP A 177 28.68 -43.64 -5.57
N ALA A 178 28.49 -44.32 -4.44
CA ALA A 178 27.20 -44.40 -3.76
C ALA A 178 26.75 -43.02 -3.25
N ALA A 179 27.66 -42.25 -2.65
CA ALA A 179 27.37 -40.88 -2.19
C ALA A 179 26.99 -39.97 -3.35
N LEU A 180 27.72 -40.03 -4.47
CA LEU A 180 27.43 -39.23 -5.66
C LEU A 180 26.07 -39.57 -6.25
N THR A 181 25.74 -40.86 -6.35
CA THR A 181 24.43 -41.32 -6.81
C THR A 181 23.31 -40.76 -5.93
N SER A 182 23.49 -40.84 -4.60
CA SER A 182 22.52 -40.31 -3.63
C SER A 182 22.36 -38.78 -3.74
N ALA A 183 23.47 -38.04 -3.81
CA ALA A 183 23.47 -36.59 -3.91
C ALA A 183 22.85 -36.12 -5.24
N THR A 184 23.15 -36.79 -6.35
CA THR A 184 22.58 -36.48 -7.68
C THR A 184 21.06 -36.71 -7.72
N ASN A 185 20.58 -37.80 -7.15
CA ASN A 185 19.15 -38.06 -7.04
C ASN A 185 18.45 -36.99 -6.17
N THR A 186 19.09 -36.58 -5.09
CA THR A 186 18.57 -35.55 -4.18
C THR A 186 18.52 -34.19 -4.88
N LEU A 187 19.57 -33.80 -5.60
CA LEU A 187 19.61 -32.59 -6.43
C LEU A 187 18.50 -32.62 -7.50
N THR A 188 18.32 -33.74 -8.19
CA THR A 188 17.25 -33.91 -9.19
C THR A 188 15.86 -33.67 -8.59
N ASN A 189 15.62 -34.17 -7.37
CA ASN A 189 14.36 -33.93 -6.66
C ASN A 189 14.20 -32.46 -6.25
N ALA A 190 15.29 -31.78 -5.89
CA ALA A 190 15.26 -30.35 -5.58
C ALA A 190 14.88 -29.51 -6.80
N THR A 191 15.51 -29.75 -7.96
CA THR A 191 15.16 -29.10 -9.23
C THR A 191 13.72 -29.40 -9.62
N THR A 192 13.25 -30.64 -9.45
CA THR A 192 11.85 -31.00 -9.72
C THR A 192 10.88 -30.22 -8.83
N ALA A 193 11.19 -30.08 -7.54
CA ALA A 193 10.40 -29.28 -6.61
C ALA A 193 10.41 -27.79 -6.99
N TYR A 194 11.54 -27.26 -7.46
CA TYR A 194 11.66 -25.88 -7.93
C TYR A 194 10.74 -25.63 -9.12
N SER A 195 10.83 -26.45 -10.18
CA SER A 195 9.99 -26.30 -11.38
C SER A 195 8.49 -26.51 -11.07
N ALA A 196 8.15 -27.19 -9.97
CA ALA A 196 6.78 -27.33 -9.48
C ALA A 196 6.30 -26.15 -8.62
N GLY A 197 7.12 -25.12 -8.41
CA GLY A 197 6.83 -23.96 -7.56
C GLY A 197 6.91 -24.24 -6.05
N SER A 198 7.48 -25.39 -5.66
CA SER A 198 7.61 -25.80 -4.25
C SER A 198 8.96 -25.36 -3.67
N TYR A 199 9.20 -24.06 -3.63
CA TYR A 199 10.52 -23.48 -3.35
C TYR A 199 11.10 -23.85 -1.98
N GLU A 200 10.32 -23.86 -0.90
CA GLU A 200 10.82 -24.30 0.42
C GLU A 200 11.26 -25.77 0.41
N THR A 201 10.53 -26.62 -0.31
CA THR A 201 10.88 -28.04 -0.49
C THR A 201 12.16 -28.17 -1.32
N ALA A 202 12.28 -27.38 -2.39
CA ALA A 202 13.48 -27.32 -3.21
C ALA A 202 14.71 -26.92 -2.38
N THR A 203 14.63 -25.82 -1.60
CA THR A 203 15.70 -25.38 -0.70
C THR A 203 16.11 -26.47 0.29
N THR A 204 15.14 -27.07 0.98
CA THR A 204 15.41 -28.11 1.98
C THR A 204 16.06 -29.36 1.35
N THR A 205 15.58 -29.74 0.18
CA THR A 205 16.10 -30.91 -0.56
C THR A 205 17.50 -30.63 -1.09
N ALA A 206 17.76 -29.44 -1.64
CA ALA A 206 19.08 -29.04 -2.11
C ALA A 206 20.12 -29.02 -0.98
N ASN A 207 19.77 -28.45 0.18
CA ASN A 207 20.63 -28.48 1.37
C ASN A 207 20.91 -29.90 1.88
N SER A 208 19.98 -30.83 1.67
CA SER A 208 20.19 -32.25 1.99
C SER A 208 21.19 -32.91 1.03
N ALA A 209 21.23 -32.48 -0.24
CA ALA A 209 22.25 -32.91 -1.19
C ALA A 209 23.65 -32.41 -0.77
N VAL A 210 23.76 -31.13 -0.39
CA VAL A 210 25.01 -30.55 0.15
C VAL A 210 25.46 -31.29 1.42
N SER A 211 24.53 -31.64 2.30
CA SER A 211 24.83 -32.41 3.52
C SER A 211 25.36 -33.81 3.18
N THR A 212 24.78 -34.48 2.17
CA THR A 212 25.26 -35.79 1.69
C THR A 212 26.70 -35.70 1.17
N VAL A 213 27.03 -34.63 0.43
CA VAL A 213 28.40 -34.36 -0.05
C VAL A 213 29.36 -34.11 1.11
N THR A 214 28.93 -33.32 2.10
CA THR A 214 29.73 -33.01 3.29
C THR A 214 29.99 -34.25 4.14
N ASP A 215 28.99 -35.12 4.33
CA ASP A 215 29.09 -36.39 5.05
C ASP A 215 30.05 -37.37 4.35
N ALA A 216 30.18 -37.27 3.02
CA ALA A 216 31.19 -38.00 2.26
C ALA A 216 32.62 -37.47 2.47
N GLY A 217 32.79 -36.39 3.25
CA GLY A 217 34.08 -35.78 3.59
C GLY A 217 34.59 -34.79 2.55
N VAL A 218 33.77 -34.41 1.58
CA VAL A 218 34.12 -33.43 0.55
C VAL A 218 33.84 -32.03 1.10
N SER A 219 34.89 -31.20 1.13
CA SER A 219 34.76 -29.80 1.51
C SER A 219 34.05 -29.03 0.40
N VAL A 220 32.83 -28.58 0.70
CA VAL A 220 32.04 -27.71 -0.18
C VAL A 220 32.47 -26.26 0.05
N SER A 221 32.80 -25.57 -1.04
CA SER A 221 32.78 -24.11 -1.04
C SER A 221 31.38 -23.71 -1.46
N ALA A 222 30.76 -22.77 -0.74
CA ALA A 222 29.46 -22.21 -1.14
C ALA A 222 29.57 -21.58 -2.55
N SER A 223 28.41 -21.39 -3.20
CA SER A 223 28.16 -20.60 -4.40
C SER A 223 28.85 -19.24 -4.35
N SER A 224 28.75 -18.49 -5.45
CA SER A 224 29.25 -17.12 -5.50
C SER A 224 28.75 -16.33 -4.27
N SER A 225 29.70 -15.72 -3.54
CA SER A 225 29.36 -14.89 -2.38
C SER A 225 28.41 -13.74 -2.73
N THR A 226 28.36 -13.37 -4.01
CA THR A 226 27.42 -12.42 -4.61
C THR A 226 25.98 -12.92 -4.52
N SER A 227 25.67 -14.10 -5.06
CA SER A 227 24.31 -14.66 -5.09
C SER A 227 23.76 -14.92 -3.69
N THR A 228 24.58 -15.46 -2.78
CA THR A 228 24.20 -15.65 -1.37
C THR A 228 23.87 -14.32 -0.67
N SER A 229 24.68 -13.29 -0.91
CA SER A 229 24.47 -11.96 -0.32
C SER A 229 23.19 -11.32 -0.87
N ALA A 230 23.00 -11.36 -2.19
CA ALA A 230 21.81 -10.82 -2.85
C ALA A 230 20.52 -11.51 -2.38
N SER A 231 20.51 -12.85 -2.28
CA SER A 231 19.39 -13.62 -1.76
C SER A 231 19.05 -13.27 -0.30
N SER A 232 20.08 -13.07 0.54
CA SER A 232 19.90 -12.65 1.94
C SER A 232 19.33 -11.22 2.05
N SER A 233 19.84 -10.29 1.23
CA SER A 233 19.32 -8.93 1.11
C SER A 233 17.86 -8.91 0.64
N ALA A 234 17.53 -9.70 -0.39
CA ALA A 234 16.16 -9.87 -0.90
C ALA A 234 15.21 -10.40 0.19
N SER A 235 15.64 -11.38 0.98
CA SER A 235 14.84 -11.95 2.07
C SER A 235 14.56 -10.94 3.18
N THR A 236 15.56 -10.10 3.50
CA THR A 236 15.42 -9.02 4.47
C THR A 236 14.47 -7.93 3.96
N ALA A 237 14.64 -7.52 2.70
CA ALA A 237 13.78 -6.54 2.06
C ALA A 237 12.33 -7.05 1.94
N ALA A 238 12.08 -8.32 1.61
CA ALA A 238 10.75 -8.90 1.59
C ALA A 238 10.07 -8.84 2.97
N SER A 239 10.81 -9.21 4.03
CA SER A 239 10.30 -9.11 5.41
C SER A 239 9.94 -7.67 5.80
N ASN A 240 10.78 -6.71 5.39
CA ASN A 240 10.52 -5.28 5.62
C ASN A 240 9.32 -4.78 4.79
N ALA A 241 9.15 -5.27 3.57
CA ALA A 241 8.00 -4.95 2.72
C ALA A 241 6.69 -5.41 3.38
N ARG A 242 6.67 -6.65 3.89
CA ARG A 242 5.52 -7.19 4.63
C ARG A 242 5.21 -6.38 5.88
N ALA A 243 6.21 -6.10 6.71
CA ALA A 243 6.01 -5.31 7.93
C ALA A 243 5.46 -3.90 7.64
N ALA A 244 5.93 -3.27 6.55
CA ALA A 244 5.42 -1.97 6.12
C ALA A 244 3.97 -2.05 5.58
N ALA A 245 3.63 -3.11 4.82
CA ALA A 245 2.26 -3.32 4.36
C ALA A 245 1.29 -3.57 5.54
N ASP A 246 1.67 -4.40 6.52
CA ASP A 246 0.86 -4.66 7.71
C ASP A 246 0.66 -3.37 8.56
N SER A 247 1.70 -2.54 8.62
CA SER A 247 1.65 -1.22 9.28
C SER A 247 0.73 -0.26 8.53
N ALA A 248 0.78 -0.25 7.20
CA ALA A 248 -0.12 0.52 6.35
C ALA A 248 -1.57 0.10 6.60
N ASP A 249 -1.90 -1.19 6.55
CA ASP A 249 -3.26 -1.70 6.77
C ASP A 249 -3.82 -1.28 8.14
N SER A 250 -2.99 -1.41 9.18
CA SER A 250 -3.34 -1.04 10.56
C SER A 250 -3.41 0.48 10.81
N ALA A 251 -2.90 1.31 9.90
CA ALA A 251 -2.84 2.75 10.08
C ALA A 251 -4.22 3.43 9.94
N VAL A 252 -4.55 4.26 10.93
CA VAL A 252 -5.81 5.02 10.98
C VAL A 252 -5.75 6.33 10.17
N SER A 253 -4.55 6.91 10.02
CA SER A 253 -4.34 8.16 9.29
C SER A 253 -3.99 7.87 7.83
N SER A 254 -4.67 8.53 6.88
CA SER A 254 -4.38 8.44 5.45
C SER A 254 -2.92 8.76 5.12
N ALA A 255 -2.33 9.76 5.79
CA ALA A 255 -0.92 10.12 5.60
C ALA A 255 0.06 9.02 6.02
N THR A 256 -0.21 8.35 7.15
CA THR A 256 0.63 7.24 7.62
C THR A 256 0.47 6.03 6.71
N LYS A 257 -0.77 5.68 6.37
CA LYS A 257 -1.07 4.59 5.43
C LYS A 257 -0.35 4.79 4.08
N ALA A 258 -0.35 6.01 3.53
CA ALA A 258 0.39 6.34 2.32
C ALA A 258 1.91 6.19 2.46
N SER A 259 2.49 6.69 3.57
CA SER A 259 3.94 6.59 3.84
C SER A 259 4.41 5.14 4.02
N ASP A 260 3.63 4.32 4.72
CA ASP A 260 3.96 2.92 4.95
C ASP A 260 3.80 2.11 3.66
N SER A 261 2.79 2.42 2.84
CA SER A 261 2.63 1.84 1.49
C SER A 261 3.80 2.17 0.57
N ALA A 262 4.28 3.41 0.59
CA ALA A 262 5.49 3.81 -0.14
C ALA A 262 6.72 3.03 0.35
N SER A 263 6.86 2.84 1.66
CA SER A 263 7.97 2.06 2.24
C SER A 263 7.90 0.58 1.84
N ALA A 264 6.71 -0.02 1.81
CA ALA A 264 6.49 -1.38 1.32
C ALA A 264 6.90 -1.50 -0.16
N SER A 265 6.48 -0.54 -0.99
CA SER A 265 6.84 -0.51 -2.41
C SER A 265 8.34 -0.38 -2.65
N ALA A 266 9.04 0.47 -1.89
CA ALA A 266 10.49 0.64 -2.00
C ALA A 266 11.24 -0.64 -1.62
N ASN A 267 10.79 -1.33 -0.56
CA ASN A 267 11.36 -2.63 -0.19
C ASN A 267 11.10 -3.70 -1.26
N ALA A 268 9.91 -3.73 -1.87
CA ALA A 268 9.60 -4.63 -2.98
C ALA A 268 10.49 -4.36 -4.22
N GLN A 269 10.81 -3.09 -4.53
CA GLN A 269 11.78 -2.75 -5.57
C GLN A 269 13.17 -3.28 -5.25
N THR A 270 13.62 -3.16 -3.99
CA THR A 270 14.90 -3.75 -3.55
C THR A 270 14.93 -5.27 -3.77
N VAL A 271 13.85 -6.00 -3.48
CA VAL A 271 13.78 -7.46 -3.75
C VAL A 271 13.95 -7.76 -5.22
N ALA A 272 13.24 -7.04 -6.10
CA ALA A 272 13.38 -7.22 -7.55
C ALA A 272 14.81 -6.91 -8.04
N ALA A 273 15.43 -5.85 -7.50
CA ALA A 273 16.77 -5.43 -7.89
C ALA A 273 17.86 -6.42 -7.42
N GLU A 274 17.80 -6.90 -6.17
CA GLU A 274 18.71 -7.91 -5.65
C GLU A 274 18.56 -9.24 -6.39
N THR A 275 17.33 -9.60 -6.76
CA THR A 275 17.09 -10.81 -7.58
C THR A 275 17.72 -10.69 -8.97
N ALA A 276 17.76 -9.48 -9.55
CA ALA A 276 18.46 -9.25 -10.81
C ALA A 276 19.99 -9.45 -10.68
N VAL A 277 20.58 -9.21 -9.50
CA VAL A 277 22.00 -9.50 -9.23
C VAL A 277 22.27 -11.00 -9.36
N ILE A 278 21.39 -11.86 -8.83
CA ILE A 278 21.52 -13.32 -8.92
C ILE A 278 21.53 -13.76 -10.39
N ALA A 279 20.60 -13.26 -11.20
CA ALA A 279 20.54 -13.60 -12.63
C ALA A 279 21.76 -13.10 -13.42
N ALA A 280 22.28 -11.92 -13.08
CA ALA A 280 23.48 -11.38 -13.71
C ALA A 280 24.75 -12.17 -13.32
N ASP A 281 24.82 -12.63 -12.07
CA ASP A 281 25.94 -13.44 -11.58
C ASP A 281 25.97 -14.83 -12.23
N GLU A 282 24.81 -15.49 -12.35
CA GLU A 282 24.64 -16.73 -13.12
C GLU A 282 25.12 -16.58 -14.57
N ALA A 283 24.78 -15.47 -15.24
CA ALA A 283 25.26 -15.20 -16.60
C ALA A 283 26.80 -15.06 -16.66
N VAL A 284 27.42 -14.44 -15.65
CA VAL A 284 28.89 -14.35 -15.54
C VAL A 284 29.50 -15.73 -15.35
N GLN A 285 28.94 -16.57 -14.47
CA GLN A 285 29.40 -17.94 -14.26
C GLN A 285 29.27 -18.81 -15.52
N GLY A 286 28.16 -18.65 -16.26
CA GLY A 286 27.95 -19.27 -17.56
C GLY A 286 29.00 -18.85 -18.60
N ALA A 287 29.26 -17.54 -18.72
CA ALA A 287 30.30 -17.02 -19.60
C ALA A 287 31.71 -17.52 -19.21
N GLN A 288 32.00 -17.61 -17.92
CA GLN A 288 33.27 -18.12 -17.41
C GLN A 288 33.46 -19.59 -17.76
N THR A 289 32.40 -20.40 -17.65
CA THR A 289 32.42 -21.83 -18.03
C THR A 289 32.72 -22.01 -19.52
N LEU A 290 32.14 -21.17 -20.39
CA LEU A 290 32.46 -21.16 -21.82
C LEU A 290 33.92 -20.79 -22.07
N TYR A 291 34.43 -19.78 -21.37
CA TYR A 291 35.82 -19.36 -21.48
C TYR A 291 36.78 -20.49 -21.08
N ASP A 292 36.56 -21.14 -19.95
CA ASP A 292 37.40 -22.25 -19.48
C ASP A 292 37.37 -23.44 -20.45
N THR A 293 36.19 -23.75 -20.99
CA THR A 293 36.01 -24.77 -22.04
C THR A 293 36.77 -24.42 -23.32
N ALA A 294 36.67 -23.17 -23.79
CA ALA A 294 37.38 -22.70 -24.98
C ALA A 294 38.91 -22.74 -24.77
N VAL A 295 39.39 -22.35 -23.59
CA VAL A 295 40.81 -22.39 -23.23
C VAL A 295 41.32 -23.83 -23.18
N ALA A 296 40.55 -24.77 -22.60
CA ALA A 296 40.91 -26.18 -22.59
C ALA A 296 41.02 -26.75 -24.01
N ALA A 297 40.04 -26.43 -24.88
CA ALA A 297 40.06 -26.85 -26.28
C ALA A 297 41.28 -26.27 -27.03
N TYR A 298 41.59 -24.98 -26.85
CA TYR A 298 42.76 -24.34 -27.45
C TYR A 298 44.08 -24.95 -26.94
N LYS A 299 44.19 -25.28 -25.65
CA LYS A 299 45.38 -25.95 -25.09
C LYS A 299 45.61 -27.34 -25.70
N ALA A 300 44.53 -28.06 -26.04
CA ALA A 300 44.64 -29.36 -26.69
C ALA A 300 45.14 -29.26 -28.15
N ASP A 301 44.97 -28.09 -28.80
CA ASP A 301 45.38 -27.85 -30.18
C ASP A 301 45.66 -26.36 -30.45
N PRO A 302 46.85 -25.86 -30.08
CA PRO A 302 47.17 -24.43 -30.15
C PRO A 302 47.30 -23.89 -31.58
N GLY A 303 47.39 -24.76 -32.59
CA GLY A 303 47.50 -24.37 -34.00
C GLY A 303 46.16 -24.01 -34.65
N ASP A 304 45.04 -24.31 -34.00
CA ASP A 304 43.70 -24.09 -34.54
C ASP A 304 43.23 -22.65 -34.30
N ALA A 305 43.18 -21.88 -35.39
CA ALA A 305 42.73 -20.49 -35.37
C ALA A 305 41.27 -20.33 -34.91
N THR A 306 40.42 -21.35 -35.10
CA THR A 306 39.01 -21.35 -34.67
C THR A 306 38.91 -21.45 -33.15
N LYS A 307 39.71 -22.32 -32.53
CA LYS A 307 39.75 -22.48 -31.07
C LYS A 307 40.30 -21.22 -30.40
N ARG A 308 41.28 -20.56 -31.01
CA ARG A 308 41.76 -19.24 -30.58
C ARG A 308 40.66 -18.18 -30.64
N ALA A 309 39.92 -18.10 -31.76
CA ALA A 309 38.81 -17.14 -31.90
C ALA A 309 37.68 -17.40 -30.89
N ALA A 310 37.42 -18.67 -30.53
CA ALA A 310 36.46 -19.03 -29.49
C ALA A 310 36.90 -18.51 -28.10
N VAL A 311 38.19 -18.59 -27.77
CA VAL A 311 38.74 -17.99 -26.53
C VAL A 311 38.56 -16.48 -26.52
N ASP A 312 38.88 -15.79 -27.62
CA ASP A 312 38.72 -14.33 -27.73
C ASP A 312 37.25 -13.91 -27.57
N THR A 313 36.32 -14.68 -28.14
CA THR A 313 34.86 -14.47 -28.03
C THR A 313 34.39 -14.65 -26.60
N ALA A 314 34.71 -15.78 -25.97
CA ALA A 314 34.31 -16.07 -24.60
C ALA A 314 34.93 -15.09 -23.59
N SER A 315 36.19 -14.68 -23.80
CA SER A 315 36.83 -13.66 -22.96
C SER A 315 36.10 -12.31 -23.04
N THR A 316 35.64 -11.91 -24.23
CA THR A 316 34.86 -10.68 -24.41
C THR A 316 33.51 -10.77 -23.70
N ALA A 317 32.87 -11.94 -23.75
CA ALA A 317 31.60 -12.19 -23.08
C ALA A 317 31.74 -12.09 -21.56
N VAL A 318 32.78 -12.70 -20.97
CA VAL A 318 33.08 -12.58 -19.53
C VAL A 318 33.22 -11.12 -19.13
N SER A 319 34.10 -10.35 -19.79
CA SER A 319 34.31 -8.94 -19.43
C SER A 319 33.05 -8.07 -19.59
N SER A 320 32.21 -8.39 -20.58
CA SER A 320 30.94 -7.67 -20.80
C SER A 320 29.91 -8.03 -19.72
N ALA A 321 29.78 -9.31 -19.38
CA ALA A 321 28.89 -9.79 -18.33
C ALA A 321 29.31 -9.27 -16.94
N GLU A 322 30.61 -9.26 -16.61
CA GLU A 322 31.14 -8.70 -15.35
C GLU A 322 30.87 -7.20 -15.22
N SER A 323 31.03 -6.46 -16.32
CA SER A 323 30.72 -5.03 -16.36
C SER A 323 29.23 -4.77 -16.12
N ALA A 324 28.37 -5.58 -16.73
CA ALA A 324 26.93 -5.52 -16.54
C ALA A 324 26.52 -5.92 -15.10
N LEU A 325 27.09 -6.99 -14.53
CA LEU A 325 26.88 -7.39 -13.13
C LEU A 325 27.25 -6.26 -12.16
N SER A 326 28.39 -5.59 -12.38
CA SER A 326 28.81 -4.45 -11.55
C SER A 326 27.80 -3.29 -11.61
N ALA A 327 27.22 -3.05 -12.79
CA ALA A 327 26.16 -2.05 -12.96
C ALA A 327 24.85 -2.49 -12.29
N THR A 328 24.49 -3.78 -12.37
CA THR A 328 23.35 -4.37 -11.68
C THR A 328 23.47 -4.21 -10.16
N GLN A 329 24.63 -4.53 -9.58
CA GLN A 329 24.90 -4.35 -8.15
C GLN A 329 24.78 -2.88 -7.72
N SER A 330 25.26 -1.96 -8.56
CA SER A 330 25.16 -0.52 -8.28
C SER A 330 23.69 -0.05 -8.29
N ALA A 331 22.89 -0.54 -9.23
CA ALA A 331 21.47 -0.25 -9.30
C ALA A 331 20.70 -0.87 -8.11
N ALA A 332 21.00 -2.13 -7.77
CA ALA A 332 20.43 -2.82 -6.62
C ALA A 332 20.71 -2.11 -5.29
N ALA A 333 21.94 -1.64 -5.08
CA ALA A 333 22.31 -0.85 -3.90
C ALA A 333 21.51 0.46 -3.75
N SER A 334 20.94 0.97 -4.86
CA SER A 334 20.07 2.16 -4.86
C SER A 334 18.57 1.85 -4.88
N GLY A 335 18.18 0.56 -4.92
CA GLY A 335 16.79 0.13 -5.07
C GLY A 335 16.21 0.35 -6.47
N ASP A 336 17.02 0.67 -7.48
CA ASP A 336 16.56 0.89 -8.85
C ASP A 336 16.38 -0.45 -9.59
N ALA A 337 15.22 -1.08 -9.36
CA ALA A 337 14.86 -2.35 -9.96
C ALA A 337 14.85 -2.32 -11.49
N THR A 338 14.41 -1.20 -12.08
CA THR A 338 14.29 -1.07 -13.54
C THR A 338 15.66 -1.11 -14.19
N THR A 339 16.62 -0.33 -13.67
CA THR A 339 18.00 -0.35 -14.17
C THR A 339 18.66 -1.69 -13.87
N ALA A 340 18.47 -2.25 -12.66
CA ALA A 340 19.06 -3.53 -12.30
C ALA A 340 18.63 -4.67 -13.25
N LEU A 341 17.33 -4.77 -13.56
CA LEU A 341 16.80 -5.77 -14.49
C LEU A 341 17.34 -5.58 -15.91
N ALA A 342 17.44 -4.35 -16.39
CA ALA A 342 18.00 -4.06 -17.71
C ALA A 342 19.49 -4.45 -17.81
N GLN A 343 20.27 -4.20 -16.75
CA GLN A 343 21.69 -4.57 -16.72
C GLN A 343 21.88 -6.09 -16.55
N ALA A 344 21.01 -6.77 -15.80
CA ALA A 344 21.01 -8.22 -15.73
C ALA A 344 20.71 -8.86 -17.09
N GLU A 345 19.74 -8.31 -17.84
CA GLU A 345 19.47 -8.75 -19.21
C GLU A 345 20.66 -8.51 -20.16
N ALA A 346 21.39 -7.41 -19.98
CA ALA A 346 22.62 -7.18 -20.73
C ALA A 346 23.72 -8.21 -20.40
N ALA A 347 23.86 -8.63 -19.14
CA ALA A 347 24.78 -9.70 -18.75
C ALA A 347 24.40 -11.04 -19.41
N VAL A 348 23.12 -11.40 -19.35
CA VAL A 348 22.57 -12.61 -20.00
C VAL A 348 22.78 -12.57 -21.52
N THR A 349 22.53 -11.43 -22.15
CA THR A 349 22.74 -11.26 -23.61
C THR A 349 24.20 -11.47 -23.98
N ALA A 350 25.13 -10.89 -23.21
CA ALA A 350 26.56 -11.06 -23.46
C ALA A 350 27.00 -12.54 -23.36
N ALA A 351 26.48 -13.28 -22.38
CA ALA A 351 26.77 -14.70 -22.23
C ALA A 351 26.14 -15.54 -23.35
N THR A 352 24.87 -15.30 -23.68
CA THR A 352 24.12 -16.06 -24.68
C THR A 352 24.65 -15.85 -26.10
N ASP A 353 25.09 -14.63 -26.44
CA ASP A 353 25.77 -14.33 -27.72
C ASP A 353 27.08 -15.13 -27.89
N ALA A 354 27.72 -15.53 -26.79
CA ALA A 354 28.90 -16.40 -26.80
C ALA A 354 28.56 -17.90 -26.82
N GLY A 355 27.29 -18.26 -26.82
CA GLY A 355 26.80 -19.64 -26.90
C GLY A 355 26.36 -20.23 -25.55
N TYR A 356 26.18 -19.42 -24.51
CA TYR A 356 25.62 -19.88 -23.24
C TYR A 356 24.13 -20.15 -23.42
N ALA A 357 23.66 -21.31 -22.97
CA ALA A 357 22.24 -21.59 -22.88
C ALA A 357 21.77 -21.19 -21.48
N GLU A 358 21.00 -20.10 -21.39
CA GLU A 358 20.45 -19.62 -20.12
C GLU A 358 19.59 -20.71 -19.48
N ASP A 359 19.74 -20.86 -18.17
CA ASP A 359 18.89 -21.72 -17.37
C ASP A 359 17.44 -21.20 -17.37
N ALA A 360 16.48 -22.08 -17.65
CA ALA A 360 15.07 -21.72 -17.71
C ALA A 360 14.53 -21.17 -16.38
N ASP A 361 15.08 -21.63 -15.25
CA ASP A 361 14.74 -21.17 -13.91
C ASP A 361 15.26 -19.75 -13.67
N VAL A 362 16.44 -19.39 -14.21
CA VAL A 362 16.99 -18.01 -14.18
C VAL A 362 16.11 -17.07 -15.02
N THR A 363 15.68 -17.51 -16.21
CA THR A 363 14.72 -16.74 -17.03
C THR A 363 13.39 -16.52 -16.31
N ALA A 364 12.86 -17.57 -15.66
CA ALA A 364 11.64 -17.48 -14.88
C ALA A 364 11.78 -16.51 -13.70
N LEU A 365 12.90 -16.59 -12.95
CA LEU A 365 13.21 -15.70 -11.85
C LEU A 365 13.22 -14.23 -12.28
N ARG A 366 13.90 -13.89 -13.38
CA ARG A 366 13.93 -12.52 -13.93
C ARG A 366 12.55 -12.03 -14.36
N SER A 367 11.72 -12.92 -14.92
CA SER A 367 10.34 -12.61 -15.30
C SER A 367 9.46 -12.31 -14.08
N THR A 368 9.61 -13.09 -13.01
CA THR A 368 8.94 -12.81 -11.72
C THR A 368 9.43 -11.49 -11.12
N ALA A 369 10.73 -11.21 -11.18
CA ALA A 369 11.31 -9.95 -10.71
C ALA A 369 10.78 -8.72 -11.48
N SER A 370 10.61 -8.83 -12.81
CA SER A 370 9.98 -7.80 -13.63
C SER A 370 8.50 -7.57 -13.26
N THR A 371 7.78 -8.65 -12.98
CA THR A 371 6.39 -8.59 -12.51
C THR A 371 6.31 -7.87 -11.15
N LEU A 372 7.19 -8.23 -10.22
CA LEU A 372 7.28 -7.56 -8.91
C LEU A 372 7.61 -6.07 -9.04
N ALA A 373 8.58 -5.71 -9.88
CA ALA A 373 8.94 -4.31 -10.12
C ALA A 373 7.75 -3.49 -10.65
N SER A 374 6.92 -4.10 -11.49
CA SER A 374 5.69 -3.49 -12.01
C SER A 374 4.66 -3.30 -10.88
N SER A 375 4.40 -4.33 -10.07
CA SER A 375 3.49 -4.23 -8.91
C SER A 375 3.97 -3.20 -7.88
N ALA A 376 5.27 -3.14 -7.61
CA ALA A 376 5.85 -2.16 -6.72
C ALA A 376 5.69 -0.72 -7.26
N SER A 377 5.81 -0.52 -8.57
CA SER A 377 5.58 0.78 -9.22
C SER A 377 4.11 1.22 -9.13
N SER A 378 3.17 0.27 -9.26
CA SER A 378 1.74 0.53 -9.04
C SER A 378 1.46 0.95 -7.60
N ALA A 379 2.05 0.25 -6.61
CA ALA A 379 1.92 0.59 -5.20
C ALA A 379 2.51 1.97 -4.87
N ASP A 380 3.66 2.34 -5.43
CA ASP A 380 4.25 3.69 -5.26
C ASP A 380 3.37 4.78 -5.88
N THR A 381 2.77 4.49 -7.04
CA THR A 381 1.83 5.40 -7.71
C THR A 381 0.57 5.60 -6.86
N ALA A 382 0.01 4.53 -6.29
CA ALA A 382 -1.14 4.61 -5.38
C ALA A 382 -0.78 5.38 -4.09
N ALA A 383 0.38 5.13 -3.50
CA ALA A 383 0.87 5.87 -2.32
C ALA A 383 1.04 7.38 -2.60
N THR A 384 1.55 7.74 -3.77
CA THR A 384 1.68 9.15 -4.19
C THR A 384 0.32 9.83 -4.38
N GLN A 385 -0.66 9.11 -4.94
CA GLN A 385 -2.03 9.60 -5.07
C GLN A 385 -2.69 9.79 -3.70
N ALA A 386 -2.52 8.84 -2.79
CA ALA A 386 -3.00 8.94 -1.41
C ALA A 386 -2.40 10.14 -0.67
N ALA A 387 -1.08 10.36 -0.78
CA ALA A 387 -0.42 11.53 -0.17
C ALA A 387 -0.92 12.86 -0.76
N SER A 388 -1.19 12.89 -2.07
CA SER A 388 -1.76 14.05 -2.75
C SER A 388 -3.19 14.33 -2.31
N ALA A 389 -4.01 13.29 -2.18
CA ALA A 389 -5.39 13.37 -1.70
C ALA A 389 -5.47 13.84 -0.25
N ASP A 390 -4.58 13.35 0.62
CA ASP A 390 -4.45 13.80 2.01
C ASP A 390 -4.08 15.30 2.08
N THR A 391 -3.09 15.73 1.29
CA THR A 391 -2.71 17.15 1.20
C THR A 391 -3.88 18.02 0.75
N ALA A 392 -4.65 17.56 -0.23
CA ALA A 392 -5.85 18.26 -0.70
C ALA A 392 -6.92 18.32 0.40
N ALA A 393 -7.17 17.22 1.12
CA ALA A 393 -8.13 17.19 2.22
C ALA A 393 -7.74 18.19 3.34
N GLN A 394 -6.46 18.24 3.72
CA GLN A 394 -5.97 19.23 4.70
C GLN A 394 -6.22 20.68 4.26
N ALA A 395 -6.03 20.98 2.96
CA ALA A 395 -6.30 22.30 2.43
C ALA A 395 -7.79 22.68 2.53
N VAL A 396 -8.69 21.74 2.20
CA VAL A 396 -10.15 21.95 2.29
C VAL A 396 -10.59 22.10 3.75
N TYR A 397 -10.05 21.30 4.67
CA TYR A 397 -10.31 21.47 6.10
C TYR A 397 -9.89 22.83 6.63
N LYS A 398 -8.72 23.33 6.19
CA LYS A 398 -8.23 24.65 6.57
C LYS A 398 -9.14 25.76 6.04
N ASP A 399 -9.65 25.62 4.82
CA ASP A 399 -10.62 26.56 4.23
C ASP A 399 -11.94 26.55 5.01
N ALA A 400 -12.49 25.37 5.30
CA ALA A 400 -13.71 25.23 6.11
C ALA A 400 -13.54 25.82 7.53
N ALA A 401 -12.37 25.61 8.15
CA ALA A 401 -12.04 26.15 9.47
C ALA A 401 -11.83 27.67 9.46
N SER A 402 -11.63 28.29 8.30
CA SER A 402 -11.46 29.74 8.18
C SER A 402 -12.76 30.52 8.40
N ILE A 403 -13.92 29.85 8.30
CA ILE A 403 -15.24 30.45 8.57
C ILE A 403 -15.48 30.40 10.08
N PRO A 404 -15.41 31.55 10.79
CA PRO A 404 -15.57 31.58 12.23
C PRO A 404 -17.00 31.20 12.62
N ASN A 405 -17.16 30.45 13.71
CA ASN A 405 -18.47 30.18 14.30
C ASN A 405 -19.07 31.48 14.85
N MET A 406 -19.97 32.10 14.08
CA MET A 406 -20.61 33.36 14.43
C MET A 406 -22.09 33.15 14.72
N GLN A 407 -22.51 33.55 15.93
CA GLN A 407 -23.91 33.72 16.27
C GLN A 407 -24.24 35.21 16.28
N LEU A 408 -25.14 35.63 15.38
CA LEU A 408 -25.63 37.00 15.37
C LEU A 408 -26.80 37.11 16.34
N ASN A 409 -26.66 37.96 17.36
CA ASN A 409 -27.80 38.36 18.18
C ASN A 409 -28.68 39.32 17.36
N ILE A 410 -29.89 38.88 17.02
CA ILE A 410 -30.88 39.68 16.25
C ILE A 410 -31.64 40.62 17.19
N GLY A 411 -31.79 40.23 18.46
CA GLY A 411 -32.39 41.07 19.47
C GLY A 411 -32.85 40.30 20.70
N THR A 412 -33.17 41.07 21.74
CA THR A 412 -33.57 40.54 23.04
C THR A 412 -35.08 40.62 23.21
N VAL A 413 -35.72 39.49 23.51
CA VAL A 413 -37.14 39.44 23.88
C VAL A 413 -37.24 39.48 25.39
N ARG A 414 -38.07 40.39 25.89
CA ARG A 414 -38.39 40.50 27.31
C ARG A 414 -39.89 40.34 27.50
N PHE A 415 -40.28 39.41 28.37
CA PHE A 415 -41.66 39.15 28.73
C PHE A 415 -41.87 39.38 30.23
N ASN A 416 -42.76 40.30 30.58
CA ASN A 416 -43.12 40.57 31.97
C ASN A 416 -44.40 39.80 32.33
N MET A 417 -44.29 38.81 33.22
CA MET A 417 -45.42 37.96 33.62
C MET A 417 -46.51 38.71 34.39
N LYS A 418 -46.18 39.82 35.07
CA LYS A 418 -47.15 40.61 35.85
C LYS A 418 -48.01 41.50 34.96
N THR A 419 -47.42 42.10 33.94
CA THR A 419 -48.11 43.06 33.06
C THR A 419 -48.58 42.44 31.75
N GLY A 420 -48.09 41.25 31.40
CA GLY A 420 -48.32 40.64 30.08
C GLY A 420 -47.58 41.36 28.94
N GLU A 421 -46.71 42.32 29.27
CA GLU A 421 -46.00 43.14 28.29
C GLU A 421 -44.86 42.35 27.64
N LEU A 422 -44.87 42.32 26.31
CA LEU A 422 -43.81 41.75 25.48
C LEU A 422 -43.04 42.88 24.82
N SER A 423 -41.72 42.92 25.00
CA SER A 423 -40.85 43.86 24.30
C SER A 423 -39.75 43.16 23.50
N PHE A 424 -39.39 43.75 22.37
CA PHE A 424 -38.29 43.31 21.52
C PHE A 424 -37.28 44.47 21.41
N ASN A 425 -36.02 44.20 21.77
CA ASN A 425 -34.96 45.23 21.86
C ASN A 425 -35.36 46.44 22.71
N GLY A 426 -36.06 46.19 23.82
CA GLY A 426 -36.53 47.23 24.75
C GLY A 426 -37.72 48.06 24.26
N LYS A 427 -38.23 47.83 23.05
CA LYS A 427 -39.47 48.47 22.56
C LYS A 427 -40.68 47.55 22.80
N PRO A 428 -41.75 48.04 23.45
CA PRO A 428 -42.97 47.25 23.63
C PRO A 428 -43.59 46.92 22.27
N MET A 429 -43.95 45.66 22.04
CA MET A 429 -44.76 45.25 20.89
C MET A 429 -46.17 45.80 21.09
N ASN A 430 -46.44 46.96 20.51
CA ASN A 430 -47.75 47.61 20.58
C ASN A 430 -48.79 46.83 19.75
N ASP A 431 -50.06 46.92 20.15
CA ASP A 431 -51.23 46.18 19.66
C ASP A 431 -51.35 46.10 18.13
N ALA A 432 -50.88 47.13 17.42
CA ALA A 432 -50.88 47.19 15.96
C ALA A 432 -50.04 46.09 15.28
N GLN A 433 -48.91 45.70 15.88
CA GLN A 433 -48.04 44.65 15.33
C GLN A 433 -48.62 43.26 15.60
N SER A 434 -49.21 43.07 16.79
CA SER A 434 -49.94 41.85 17.15
C SER A 434 -51.17 41.64 16.26
N GLU A 435 -51.89 42.71 15.91
CA GLU A 435 -52.99 42.67 14.95
C GLU A 435 -52.53 42.35 13.53
N GLU A 436 -51.38 42.87 13.08
CA GLU A 436 -50.84 42.55 11.76
C GLU A 436 -50.42 41.07 11.67
N ILE A 437 -49.78 40.54 12.72
CA ILE A 437 -49.41 39.12 12.82
C ILE A 437 -50.69 38.25 12.83
N ALA A 438 -51.68 38.62 13.64
CA ALA A 438 -52.96 37.92 13.71
C ALA A 438 -53.74 38.01 12.38
N ALA A 439 -53.67 39.13 11.66
CA ALA A 439 -54.30 39.30 10.34
C ALA A 439 -53.61 38.45 9.26
N ARG A 440 -52.27 38.38 9.25
CA ARG A 440 -51.52 37.49 8.35
C ARG A 440 -51.80 36.02 8.65
N CYS A 441 -51.82 35.61 9.91
CA CYS A 441 -52.18 34.26 10.31
C CYS A 441 -53.61 33.88 9.90
N ARG A 442 -54.58 34.78 10.08
CA ARG A 442 -55.96 34.59 9.60
C ARG A 442 -56.03 34.40 8.08
N LYS A 443 -55.25 35.17 7.31
CA LYS A 443 -55.15 35.00 5.85
C LYS A 443 -54.56 33.66 5.43
N ILE A 444 -53.51 33.19 6.09
CA ILE A 444 -52.86 31.91 5.80
C ILE A 444 -53.81 30.74 6.10
N LEU A 445 -54.52 30.78 7.23
CA LEU A 445 -55.49 29.76 7.63
C LEU A 445 -56.74 29.76 6.73
N ALA A 446 -57.18 30.92 6.25
CA ALA A 446 -58.33 31.03 5.34
C ALA A 446 -58.04 30.50 3.93
N LYS A 447 -56.78 30.55 3.47
CA LYS A 447 -56.36 30.09 2.12
C LYS A 447 -56.24 28.56 1.99
N ARG A 448 -56.40 27.82 3.09
CA ARG A 448 -56.34 26.34 3.18
C ARG A 448 -57.70 25.68 3.39
N ARG A 449 -58.79 26.45 3.48
CA ARG A 449 -60.16 25.98 3.29
C ARG A 449 -60.50 26.14 1.82
#